data_AF-A0A368FYX2-F1
#
_entry.id   AF-A0A368FYX2-F1
#
_cell.length_a   1.000
_cell.length_b   1.000
_cell.length_c   1.000
_cell.angle_alpha   90.00
_cell.angle_beta   90.00
_cell.angle_gamma   90.00
#
_symmetry.space_group_name_H-M   'P 1'
#
loop_
_entity.id
_entity.type
_entity.pdbx_description
1 polymer ?
#
loop_
_entity_poly.entity_id
_entity_poly.type
_entity_poly.pdbx_seq_one_letter_code
_entity_poly.pdbx_strand_id
1 'polypeptide(L)'
;MVRGVVVRKPGCPLVLLLKLLIQISVAAAHDLNGLAKSVVITFEPPLLHDLVEGANHTIAVALKIRQSQFASLADQRYHLSVGSFHPEIAASPSHTEVSKSSFQYDNSSDYYTMNTDVIVHGGSLGKTGLRLRLVRAENWNEVDESWKVPENLDDSTSNVLDVWVKRSRESEKLTHAFVASVVILITFANVLMGCELDMDAVFNTIKRPVAPAIGFFAQFVIMPVLSYGIAKSVFVSRGLFSMALGLFITGCSPGGGASNFWTLLLDGNVNLSVTMTFISTLASLVMMPFWISIFGKEFLQGFSSESKINIPYAKITRSLVSLVLPLLVGVAIKKWRPEWAAKSRKVMRPFIIFVLVFVIVFGAVSNWYMFRMMTVPALLGGLLLPWCGFMFGCFASILTRRAPADVTAIAIETGIQNTGIAILVLKVFT
;
A
#
# COMPACT_ATOMS: atom_id res chain seq x y z
N MET A 1 -46.68 -7.64 62.35
CA MET A 1 -47.41 -8.51 61.39
C MET A 1 -47.30 -7.82 60.04
N VAL A 2 -46.65 -8.33 58.99
CA VAL A 2 -46.65 -9.67 58.40
C VAL A 2 -45.32 -9.91 57.67
N ARG A 3 -44.74 -11.12 57.83
CA ARG A 3 -43.59 -11.62 57.07
C ARG A 3 -44.02 -11.97 55.63
N GLY A 4 -43.35 -11.42 54.62
CA GLY A 4 -43.48 -11.85 53.23
C GLY A 4 -42.36 -12.84 52.86
N VAL A 5 -42.72 -14.11 52.71
CA VAL A 5 -41.85 -15.20 52.24
C VAL A 5 -41.66 -15.08 50.73
N VAL A 6 -40.43 -14.84 50.27
CA VAL A 6 -40.07 -14.93 48.84
C VAL A 6 -39.78 -16.40 48.52
N VAL A 7 -40.74 -17.05 47.88
CA VAL A 7 -40.63 -18.42 47.36
C VAL A 7 -39.60 -18.43 46.22
N ARG A 8 -38.46 -19.11 46.41
CA ARG A 8 -37.54 -19.43 45.31
C ARG A 8 -38.23 -20.43 44.38
N LYS A 9 -38.58 -20.00 43.15
CA LYS A 9 -39.00 -20.92 42.08
C LYS A 9 -37.84 -21.89 41.79
N PRO A 10 -38.10 -23.20 41.64
CA PRO A 10 -37.06 -24.15 41.23
C PRO A 10 -36.59 -23.77 39.82
N GLY A 11 -35.27 -23.59 39.67
CA GLY A 11 -34.67 -23.29 38.38
C GLY A 11 -35.03 -24.40 37.38
N CYS A 12 -35.46 -23.99 36.20
CA CYS A 12 -35.88 -24.91 35.14
C CYS A 12 -34.76 -25.93 34.85
N PRO A 13 -35.01 -27.25 34.94
CA PRO A 13 -33.96 -28.28 34.82
C PRO A 13 -33.23 -28.21 33.48
N LEU A 14 -33.90 -27.71 32.43
CA LEU A 14 -33.32 -27.49 31.10
C LEU A 14 -32.20 -26.42 31.10
N VAL A 15 -32.35 -25.35 31.90
CA VAL A 15 -31.35 -24.27 32.00
C VAL A 15 -30.12 -24.73 32.77
N LEU A 16 -30.32 -25.59 33.76
CA LEU A 16 -29.25 -26.19 34.55
C LEU A 16 -28.45 -27.20 33.69
N LEU A 17 -29.15 -27.99 32.87
CA LEU A 17 -28.54 -28.91 31.91
C LEU A 17 -27.79 -28.16 30.79
N LEU A 18 -28.35 -27.06 30.29
CA LEU A 18 -27.68 -26.19 29.32
C LEU A 18 -26.43 -25.53 29.92
N LYS A 19 -26.50 -25.04 31.16
CA LYS A 19 -25.32 -24.51 31.87
C LYS A 19 -24.27 -25.59 32.13
N LEU A 20 -24.68 -26.81 32.46
CA LEU A 20 -23.76 -27.93 32.67
C LEU A 20 -23.09 -28.34 31.35
N LEU A 21 -23.85 -28.41 30.25
CA LEU A 21 -23.32 -28.68 28.91
C LEU A 21 -22.38 -27.57 28.44
N ILE A 22 -22.70 -26.30 28.70
CA ILE A 22 -21.83 -25.15 28.42
C ILE A 22 -20.57 -25.20 29.30
N GLN A 23 -20.68 -25.58 30.57
CA GLN A 23 -19.51 -25.72 31.44
C GLN A 23 -18.64 -26.92 31.07
N ILE A 24 -19.22 -28.03 30.62
CA ILE A 24 -18.50 -29.20 30.14
C ILE A 24 -17.79 -28.89 28.82
N SER A 25 -18.43 -28.16 27.90
CA SER A 25 -17.79 -27.74 26.64
C SER A 25 -16.71 -26.68 26.86
N VAL A 26 -16.91 -25.75 27.81
CA VAL A 26 -15.89 -24.77 28.22
C VAL A 26 -14.73 -25.44 28.99
N ALA A 27 -15.00 -26.45 29.84
CA ALA A 27 -13.97 -27.21 30.55
C ALA A 27 -13.13 -28.08 29.58
N ALA A 28 -13.77 -28.72 28.59
CA ALA A 28 -13.07 -29.45 27.54
C ALA A 28 -12.18 -28.53 26.68
N ALA A 29 -12.61 -27.29 26.43
CA ALA A 29 -11.78 -26.28 25.77
C ALA A 29 -10.63 -25.75 26.65
N HIS A 30 -10.77 -25.80 27.98
CA HIS A 30 -9.77 -25.32 28.93
C HIS A 30 -8.56 -26.26 29.07
N ASP A 31 -8.76 -27.58 28.93
CA ASP A 31 -7.68 -28.59 28.93
C ASP A 31 -6.84 -28.57 27.63
N LEU A 32 -7.44 -28.15 26.51
CA LEU A 32 -6.75 -27.97 25.23
C LEU A 32 -5.80 -26.75 25.23
N ASN A 33 -6.08 -25.72 26.05
CA ASN A 33 -5.28 -24.51 26.17
C ASN A 33 -4.06 -24.64 27.10
N GLY A 34 -4.00 -25.69 27.94
CA GLY A 34 -2.89 -25.91 28.87
C GLY A 34 -1.57 -26.25 28.18
N LEU A 35 -1.63 -27.00 27.07
CA LEU A 35 -0.46 -27.40 26.27
C LEU A 35 0.08 -26.26 25.38
N ALA A 36 -0.78 -25.35 24.92
CA ALA A 36 -0.37 -24.22 24.08
C ALA A 36 0.42 -23.14 24.84
N LYS A 37 0.33 -23.11 26.18
CA LYS A 37 1.06 -22.18 27.05
C LYS A 37 2.41 -22.71 27.54
N SER A 38 2.70 -24.00 27.35
CA SER A 38 3.89 -24.68 27.90
C SER A 38 5.01 -24.94 26.88
N VAL A 39 4.73 -24.76 25.58
CA VAL A 39 5.72 -24.98 24.51
C VAL A 39 6.31 -23.64 24.08
N VAL A 40 7.62 -23.49 24.21
CA VAL A 40 8.38 -22.38 23.64
C VAL A 40 8.76 -22.76 22.22
N ILE A 41 8.35 -21.95 21.25
CA ILE A 41 8.59 -22.20 19.83
C ILE A 41 9.61 -21.19 19.32
N THR A 42 10.67 -21.68 18.71
CA THR A 42 11.72 -20.85 18.09
C THR A 42 11.85 -21.19 16.62
N PHE A 43 11.89 -20.16 15.79
CA PHE A 43 12.01 -20.29 14.33
C PHE A 43 13.42 -19.90 13.89
N GLU A 44 13.99 -20.67 12.97
CA GLU A 44 15.25 -20.35 12.29
C GLU A 44 15.00 -20.33 10.77
N PRO A 45 15.01 -19.14 10.12
CA PRO A 45 15.18 -17.80 10.68
C PRO A 45 13.96 -17.30 11.49
N PRO A 46 14.15 -16.34 12.42
CA PRO A 46 13.05 -15.79 13.25
C PRO A 46 12.05 -14.94 12.48
N LEU A 47 12.37 -14.60 11.22
CA LEU A 47 11.58 -13.78 10.32
C LEU A 47 11.75 -14.29 8.90
N LEU A 48 10.66 -14.41 8.12
CA LEU A 48 10.73 -14.83 6.72
C LEU A 48 10.34 -13.66 5.81
N HIS A 49 11.33 -12.94 5.29
CA HIS A 49 11.09 -11.76 4.45
C HIS A 49 11.14 -12.02 2.93
N ASP A 50 11.71 -13.14 2.50
CA ASP A 50 12.07 -13.41 1.10
C ASP A 50 11.26 -14.53 0.43
N LEU A 51 10.06 -14.82 0.93
CA LEU A 51 9.19 -15.83 0.32
C LEU A 51 8.65 -15.30 -1.02
N VAL A 52 8.84 -16.03 -2.11
CA VAL A 52 8.35 -15.62 -3.44
C VAL A 52 6.95 -16.20 -3.68
N GLU A 53 6.07 -15.41 -4.31
CA GLU A 53 4.75 -15.86 -4.77
C GLU A 53 4.84 -17.15 -5.59
N GLY A 54 4.10 -18.19 -5.19
CA GLY A 54 4.10 -19.52 -5.78
C GLY A 54 5.30 -20.41 -5.44
N ALA A 55 6.21 -19.94 -4.58
CA ALA A 55 7.37 -20.72 -4.12
C ALA A 55 7.12 -21.32 -2.73
N ASN A 56 7.78 -22.45 -2.49
CA ASN A 56 7.86 -23.09 -1.18
C ASN A 56 9.19 -22.73 -0.51
N HIS A 57 9.15 -22.45 0.78
CA HIS A 57 10.33 -22.27 1.60
C HIS A 57 10.25 -23.14 2.85
N THR A 58 11.30 -23.89 3.11
CA THR A 58 11.40 -24.73 4.31
C THR A 58 12.01 -23.92 5.45
N ILE A 59 11.42 -23.99 6.63
CA ILE A 59 11.86 -23.28 7.83
C ILE A 59 12.10 -24.29 8.93
N ALA A 60 13.24 -24.18 9.60
CA ALA A 60 13.55 -24.99 10.76
C ALA A 60 12.80 -24.43 11.97
N VAL A 61 12.08 -25.30 12.67
CA VAL A 61 11.32 -24.98 13.88
C VAL A 61 11.84 -25.84 15.02
N ALA A 62 12.30 -25.19 16.08
CA ALA A 62 12.70 -25.82 17.31
C ALA A 62 11.58 -25.66 18.36
N LEU A 63 11.08 -26.79 18.85
CA LEU A 63 10.07 -26.87 19.91
C LEU A 63 10.76 -27.20 21.22
N LYS A 64 10.59 -26.35 22.24
CA LYS A 64 11.18 -26.53 23.58
C LYS A 64 10.07 -26.67 24.63
N ILE A 65 10.12 -27.76 25.41
CA ILE A 65 9.16 -28.06 26.47
C ILE A 65 9.91 -28.23 27.78
N ARG A 66 9.49 -27.54 28.85
CA ARG A 66 10.15 -27.65 30.16
C ARG A 66 9.95 -29.05 30.76
N GLN A 67 10.96 -29.58 31.45
CA GLN A 67 10.95 -30.94 32.02
C GLN A 67 9.69 -31.24 32.86
N SER A 68 9.28 -30.31 33.73
CA SER A 68 8.11 -30.47 34.61
C SER A 68 6.78 -30.62 33.85
N GLN A 69 6.69 -30.07 32.65
CA GLN A 69 5.49 -30.12 31.80
C GLN A 69 5.55 -31.31 30.84
N PHE A 70 6.75 -31.75 30.44
CA PHE A 70 6.94 -32.95 29.60
C PHE A 70 6.48 -34.24 30.30
N ALA A 71 6.61 -34.32 31.63
CA ALA A 71 6.10 -35.43 32.42
C ALA A 71 4.56 -35.57 32.37
N SER A 72 3.85 -34.44 32.21
CA SER A 72 2.38 -34.41 32.08
C SER A 72 1.86 -34.70 30.67
N LEU A 73 2.75 -34.78 29.68
CA LEU A 73 2.39 -35.11 28.30
C LEU A 73 1.99 -36.60 28.21
N ALA A 74 0.78 -36.87 27.71
CA ALA A 74 0.35 -38.23 27.42
C ALA A 74 1.27 -38.89 26.38
N ASP A 75 1.47 -40.20 26.47
CA ASP A 75 2.29 -40.96 25.51
C ASP A 75 1.47 -41.27 24.25
N GLN A 76 1.16 -40.22 23.50
CA GLN A 76 0.31 -40.24 22.31
C GLN A 76 1.00 -39.53 21.12
N ARG A 77 0.41 -39.68 19.93
CA ARG A 77 0.82 -38.94 18.72
C ARG A 77 0.22 -37.54 18.71
N TYR A 78 1.00 -36.57 18.29
CA TYR A 78 0.61 -35.18 18.13
C TYR A 78 0.79 -34.76 16.66
N HIS A 79 -0.10 -33.92 16.14
CA HIS A 79 0.13 -33.21 14.88
C HIS A 79 0.62 -31.81 15.17
N LEU A 80 1.73 -31.45 14.53
CA LEU A 80 2.21 -30.09 14.44
C LEU A 80 1.57 -29.44 13.21
N SER A 81 0.77 -28.40 13.44
CA SER A 81 0.16 -27.62 12.37
C SER A 81 0.52 -26.15 12.48
N VAL A 82 0.56 -25.50 11.32
CA VAL A 82 0.88 -24.08 11.23
C VAL A 82 -0.34 -23.36 10.67
N GLY A 83 -0.98 -22.56 11.52
CA GLY A 83 -2.09 -21.69 11.13
C GLY A 83 -1.56 -20.36 10.58
N SER A 84 -2.23 -19.83 9.56
CA SER A 84 -1.93 -18.50 9.02
C SER A 84 -3.04 -17.52 9.36
N PHE A 85 -2.70 -16.28 9.73
CA PHE A 85 -3.70 -15.22 9.88
C PHE A 85 -4.37 -14.87 8.53
N HIS A 86 -3.61 -14.96 7.44
CA HIS A 86 -4.10 -14.79 6.07
C HIS A 86 -3.63 -15.95 5.19
N PRO A 87 -4.42 -17.03 5.09
CA PRO A 87 -4.07 -18.23 4.33
C PRO A 87 -3.80 -17.95 2.84
N GLU A 88 -4.44 -16.93 2.28
CA GLU A 88 -4.23 -16.50 0.90
C GLU A 88 -2.85 -15.89 0.65
N ILE A 89 -2.20 -15.35 1.69
CA ILE A 89 -0.85 -14.73 1.60
C ILE A 89 0.21 -15.81 1.75
N ALA A 90 0.17 -16.57 2.84
CA ALA A 90 1.04 -17.72 3.04
C ALA A 90 0.34 -18.79 3.86
N ALA A 91 0.59 -20.06 3.55
CA ALA A 91 0.02 -21.19 4.26
C ALA A 91 1.02 -22.35 4.31
N SER A 92 0.91 -23.19 5.33
CA SER A 92 1.64 -24.47 5.39
C SER A 92 0.65 -25.58 5.10
N PRO A 93 0.74 -26.24 3.93
CA PRO A 93 -0.12 -27.38 3.61
C PRO A 93 0.30 -28.66 4.34
N SER A 94 1.52 -28.71 4.90
CA SER A 94 2.03 -29.90 5.57
C SER A 94 1.74 -29.89 7.07
N HIS A 95 1.29 -31.04 7.57
CA HIS A 95 1.21 -31.35 8.99
C HIS A 95 2.25 -32.41 9.32
N THR A 96 3.04 -32.17 10.35
CA THR A 96 4.09 -33.11 10.78
C THR A 96 3.59 -33.90 11.97
N GLU A 97 3.56 -35.22 11.86
CA GLU A 97 3.31 -36.10 13.01
C GLU A 97 4.53 -36.10 13.93
N VAL A 98 4.28 -35.85 15.20
CA VAL A 98 5.28 -35.76 16.26
C VAL A 98 4.91 -36.75 17.37
N SER A 99 5.85 -37.62 17.73
CA SER A 99 5.74 -38.50 18.89
C SER A 99 6.57 -37.98 20.06
N LYS A 100 6.17 -38.35 21.28
CA LYS A 100 6.90 -37.99 22.51
C LYS A 100 8.37 -38.44 22.49
N SER A 101 8.68 -39.54 21.80
CA SER A 101 10.03 -40.08 21.61
C SER A 101 10.96 -39.20 20.76
N SER A 102 10.42 -38.24 19.99
CA SER A 102 11.21 -37.37 19.12
C SER A 102 11.88 -36.21 19.87
N PHE A 103 11.55 -36.03 21.16
CA PHE A 103 12.13 -34.98 21.99
C PHE A 103 13.40 -35.47 22.69
N GLN A 104 14.49 -34.73 22.54
CA GLN A 104 15.76 -35.00 23.22
C GLN A 104 15.91 -34.08 24.42
N TYR A 105 16.32 -34.63 25.56
CA TYR A 105 16.55 -33.84 26.77
C TYR A 105 17.89 -33.13 26.67
N ASP A 106 17.88 -31.80 26.86
CA ASP A 106 19.09 -31.00 26.93
C ASP A 106 19.45 -30.71 28.40
N ASN A 107 20.50 -31.38 28.87
CA ASN A 107 21.03 -31.24 30.24
C ASN A 107 21.47 -29.82 30.59
N SER A 108 21.74 -28.97 29.60
CA SER A 108 22.24 -27.60 29.82
C SER A 108 21.13 -26.57 30.02
N SER A 109 19.91 -26.85 29.54
CA SER A 109 18.82 -25.87 29.49
C SER A 109 17.55 -26.31 30.25
N ASP A 110 17.47 -27.55 30.75
CA ASP A 110 16.29 -28.12 31.44
C ASP A 110 15.03 -28.18 30.54
N TYR A 111 15.27 -28.23 29.22
CA TYR A 111 14.26 -28.34 28.18
C TYR A 111 14.41 -29.64 27.39
N TYR A 112 13.28 -30.23 27.05
CA TYR A 112 13.16 -31.19 25.96
C TYR A 112 13.03 -30.43 24.64
N THR A 113 13.97 -30.65 23.72
CA THR A 113 14.03 -29.97 22.42
C THR A 113 13.75 -30.95 21.28
N MET A 114 12.99 -30.49 20.29
CA MET A 114 12.80 -31.18 19.02
C MET A 114 12.94 -30.20 17.87
N ASN A 115 13.71 -30.57 16.85
CA ASN A 115 13.84 -29.80 15.62
C ASN A 115 13.01 -30.47 14.53
N THR A 116 12.22 -29.68 13.81
CA THR A 116 11.41 -30.12 12.68
C THR A 116 11.37 -29.06 11.62
N ASP A 117 11.21 -29.49 10.38
CA ASP A 117 11.07 -28.59 9.25
C ASP A 117 9.59 -28.38 8.92
N VAL A 118 9.24 -27.14 8.59
CA VAL A 118 7.92 -26.74 8.13
C VAL A 118 8.04 -26.11 6.75
N ILE A 119 7.22 -26.56 5.80
CA ILE A 119 7.17 -25.99 4.45
C ILE A 119 6.11 -24.91 4.41
N VAL A 120 6.53 -23.68 4.17
CA VAL A 120 5.64 -22.53 3.97
C VAL A 120 5.50 -22.26 2.48
N HIS A 121 4.28 -22.30 1.98
CA HIS A 121 3.92 -21.93 0.62
C HIS A 121 3.52 -20.45 0.56
N GLY A 122 4.14 -19.69 -0.34
CA GLY A 122 3.77 -18.30 -0.63
C GLY A 122 2.61 -18.24 -1.61
N GLY A 123 1.43 -17.82 -1.15
CA GLY A 123 0.22 -17.67 -1.96
C GLY A 123 0.23 -16.38 -2.78
N SER A 124 -0.13 -15.27 -2.15
CA SER A 124 -0.23 -13.93 -2.74
C SER A 124 0.68 -12.93 -2.03
N LEU A 125 1.04 -11.84 -2.72
CA LEU A 125 1.83 -10.75 -2.16
C LEU A 125 1.20 -10.26 -0.84
N GLY A 126 1.99 -9.97 0.19
CA GLY A 126 1.47 -9.40 1.44
C GLY A 126 2.31 -9.74 2.67
N LYS A 127 1.83 -9.28 3.84
CA LYS A 127 2.38 -9.66 5.15
C LYS A 127 1.34 -10.52 5.87
N THR A 128 1.76 -11.65 6.41
CA THR A 128 0.95 -12.49 7.31
C THR A 128 1.81 -12.99 8.46
N GLY A 129 1.18 -13.38 9.56
CA GLY A 129 1.83 -14.15 10.61
C GLY A 129 1.47 -15.63 10.49
N LEU A 130 2.42 -16.49 10.84
CA LEU A 130 2.20 -17.92 10.98
C LEU A 130 2.33 -18.30 12.45
N ARG A 131 1.33 -19.00 12.98
CA ARG A 131 1.32 -19.49 14.35
C ARG A 131 1.37 -21.01 14.37
N LEU A 132 2.32 -21.58 15.10
CA LEU A 132 2.35 -23.02 15.31
C LEU A 132 1.39 -23.44 16.43
N ARG A 133 0.76 -24.60 16.21
CA ARG A 133 -0.08 -25.29 17.17
C ARG A 133 0.31 -26.76 17.20
N LEU A 134 0.43 -27.30 18.42
CA LEU A 134 0.54 -28.74 18.65
C LEU A 134 -0.83 -29.26 19.08
N VAL A 135 -1.41 -30.21 18.33
CA VAL A 135 -2.73 -30.80 18.60
C VAL A 135 -2.56 -32.30 18.79
N ARG A 136 -3.36 -32.92 19.67
CA ARG A 136 -3.37 -34.40 19.80
C ARG A 136 -3.98 -35.02 18.54
N ALA A 137 -3.44 -36.16 18.10
CA ALA A 137 -3.90 -36.85 16.89
C ALA A 137 -5.40 -37.19 16.92
N GLU A 138 -5.93 -37.55 18.09
CA GLU A 138 -7.34 -37.92 18.28
C GLU A 138 -8.31 -36.74 18.12
N ASN A 139 -7.83 -35.51 18.32
CA ASN A 139 -8.63 -34.27 18.23
C ASN A 139 -8.38 -33.52 16.91
N TRP A 140 -7.64 -34.13 15.98
CA TRP A 140 -7.32 -33.52 14.70
C TRP A 140 -8.50 -33.61 13.74
N ASN A 141 -8.89 -32.48 13.16
CA ASN A 141 -9.91 -32.40 12.11
C ASN A 141 -9.47 -31.38 11.04
N GLU A 142 -9.48 -31.77 9.77
CA GLU A 142 -9.07 -30.92 8.64
C GLU A 142 -9.97 -29.69 8.45
N VAL A 143 -11.21 -29.74 8.96
CA VAL A 143 -12.25 -28.70 8.79
C VAL A 143 -12.42 -27.83 10.05
N ASP A 144 -11.57 -27.99 11.07
CA ASP A 144 -11.69 -27.20 12.30
C ASP A 144 -11.37 -25.73 12.02
N GLU A 145 -12.36 -24.82 12.12
CA GLU A 145 -12.19 -23.36 11.99
C GLU A 145 -11.78 -22.63 13.28
N SER A 146 -11.51 -23.36 14.37
CA SER A 146 -11.07 -22.79 15.65
C SER A 146 -9.71 -22.04 15.59
N TRP A 147 -9.05 -22.02 14.43
CA TRP A 147 -7.82 -21.28 14.13
C TRP A 147 -8.00 -19.77 13.92
N LYS A 148 -9.23 -19.25 13.80
CA LYS A 148 -9.49 -17.81 13.76
C LYS A 148 -9.26 -17.21 15.16
N VAL A 149 -8.00 -16.93 15.47
CA VAL A 149 -7.57 -16.24 16.69
C VAL A 149 -8.09 -14.79 16.64
N PRO A 150 -8.63 -14.24 17.74
CA PRO A 150 -9.15 -12.87 17.77
C PRO A 150 -8.10 -11.83 17.37
N GLU A 151 -8.57 -10.74 16.74
CA GLU A 151 -7.79 -9.63 16.18
C GLU A 151 -6.84 -8.93 17.17
N ASN A 152 -7.02 -9.15 18.49
CA ASN A 152 -6.17 -8.59 19.54
C ASN A 152 -5.37 -9.70 20.22
N LEU A 153 -4.06 -9.71 19.98
CA LEU A 153 -3.08 -10.55 20.67
C LEU A 153 -2.45 -9.76 21.82
N ASP A 154 -2.52 -10.29 23.05
CA ASP A 154 -1.67 -9.85 24.14
C ASP A 154 -0.21 -10.21 23.82
N ASP A 155 0.66 -9.20 23.89
CA ASP A 155 2.03 -9.11 23.36
C ASP A 155 3.07 -10.06 24.02
N SER A 156 2.64 -11.09 24.76
CA SER A 156 3.50 -11.86 25.66
C SER A 156 3.78 -13.32 25.24
N THR A 157 3.42 -13.75 24.03
CA THR A 157 3.78 -15.11 23.55
C THR A 157 4.37 -15.08 22.14
N SER A 158 5.70 -15.26 22.06
CA SER A 158 6.56 -15.31 20.87
C SER A 158 6.35 -16.55 19.99
N ASN A 159 5.10 -16.88 19.66
CA ASN A 159 4.76 -18.08 18.88
C ASN A 159 4.31 -17.74 17.44
N VAL A 160 4.58 -16.52 16.98
CA VAL A 160 4.21 -16.03 15.65
C VAL A 160 5.47 -15.76 14.84
N LEU A 161 5.55 -16.36 13.66
CA LEU A 161 6.53 -16.06 12.64
C LEU A 161 5.92 -15.05 11.66
N ASP A 162 6.50 -13.87 11.56
CA ASP A 162 6.12 -12.93 10.52
C ASP A 162 6.67 -13.37 9.15
N VAL A 163 5.79 -13.40 8.16
CA VAL A 163 6.07 -13.80 6.78
C VAL A 163 5.70 -12.67 5.82
N TRP A 164 6.65 -12.29 4.97
CA TRP A 164 6.42 -11.41 3.82
C TRP A 164 6.56 -12.21 2.54
N VAL A 165 5.51 -12.16 1.74
CA VAL A 165 5.52 -12.72 0.39
C VAL A 165 5.82 -11.59 -0.59
N LYS A 166 6.92 -11.74 -1.30
CA LYS A 166 7.38 -10.89 -2.40
C LYS A 166 6.85 -11.41 -3.72
N ARG A 167 6.75 -10.51 -4.70
CA ARG A 167 6.22 -10.83 -6.02
C ARG A 167 7.13 -11.81 -6.78
N SER A 168 6.54 -12.62 -7.66
CA SER A 168 7.30 -13.46 -8.58
C SER A 168 8.29 -12.65 -9.44
N ARG A 169 9.47 -13.24 -9.70
CA ARG A 169 10.55 -12.63 -10.50
C ARG A 169 10.11 -12.27 -11.92
N GLU A 170 9.21 -13.03 -12.52
CA GLU A 170 8.68 -12.74 -13.87
C GLU A 170 7.84 -11.48 -13.88
N SER A 171 6.97 -11.35 -12.87
CA SER A 171 6.13 -10.18 -12.69
C SER A 171 6.99 -8.94 -12.42
N GLU A 172 8.03 -9.05 -11.59
CA GLU A 172 8.98 -7.95 -11.34
C GLU A 172 9.66 -7.45 -12.63
N LYS A 173 10.12 -8.37 -13.47
CA LYS A 173 10.67 -8.03 -14.80
C LYS A 173 9.66 -7.29 -15.68
N LEU A 174 8.40 -7.74 -15.69
CA LEU A 174 7.33 -7.06 -16.43
C LEU A 174 7.12 -5.63 -15.93
N THR A 175 7.11 -5.39 -14.62
CA THR A 175 7.01 -4.03 -14.08
C THR A 175 8.23 -3.18 -14.40
N HIS A 176 9.45 -3.74 -14.37
CA HIS A 176 10.63 -2.99 -14.80
C HIS A 176 10.56 -2.62 -16.29
N ALA A 177 10.12 -3.55 -17.15
CA ALA A 177 9.88 -3.28 -18.57
C ALA A 177 8.80 -2.21 -18.78
N PHE A 178 7.71 -2.27 -18.02
CA PHE A 178 6.65 -1.25 -18.02
C PHE A 178 7.19 0.12 -17.62
N VAL A 179 7.86 0.23 -16.48
CA VAL A 179 8.41 1.51 -16.00
C VAL A 179 9.42 2.08 -17.00
N ALA A 180 10.33 1.27 -17.53
CA ALA A 180 11.28 1.70 -18.55
C ALA A 180 10.58 2.21 -19.82
N SER A 181 9.58 1.46 -20.32
CA SER A 181 8.80 1.86 -21.50
C SER A 181 8.05 3.17 -21.28
N VAL A 182 7.42 3.33 -20.12
CA VAL A 182 6.68 4.56 -19.75
C VAL A 182 7.62 5.75 -19.67
N VAL A 183 8.80 5.61 -19.06
CA VAL A 183 9.80 6.70 -19.01
C VAL A 183 10.21 7.14 -20.41
N ILE A 184 10.47 6.20 -21.32
CA ILE A 184 10.84 6.50 -22.71
C ILE A 184 9.69 7.22 -23.43
N LEU A 185 8.46 6.67 -23.35
CA LEU A 185 7.29 7.21 -24.02
C LEU A 185 6.93 8.62 -23.51
N ILE A 186 6.95 8.84 -22.20
CA ILE A 186 6.68 10.15 -21.60
C ILE A 186 7.78 11.15 -21.96
N THR A 187 9.05 10.73 -21.95
CA THR A 187 10.16 11.59 -22.37
C THR A 187 9.97 12.07 -23.80
N PHE A 188 9.66 11.16 -24.72
CA PHE A 188 9.39 11.51 -26.11
C PHE A 188 8.13 12.40 -26.25
N ALA A 189 7.07 12.10 -25.51
CA ALA A 189 5.86 12.92 -25.49
C ALA A 189 6.13 14.36 -25.00
N ASN A 190 6.95 14.52 -23.96
CA ASN A 190 7.35 15.83 -23.44
C ASN A 190 8.17 16.63 -24.46
N VAL A 191 9.03 15.96 -25.25
CA VAL A 191 9.73 16.61 -26.38
C VAL A 191 8.73 17.07 -27.44
N LEU A 192 7.81 16.21 -27.88
CA LEU A 192 6.79 16.57 -28.87
C LEU A 192 5.93 17.75 -28.40
N MET A 193 5.60 17.78 -27.12
CA MET A 193 4.84 18.87 -26.50
C MET A 193 5.64 20.17 -26.42
N GLY A 194 6.93 20.10 -26.09
CA GLY A 194 7.84 21.24 -26.18
C GLY A 194 7.91 21.81 -27.60
N CYS A 195 7.81 20.97 -28.64
CA CYS A 195 7.75 21.43 -30.03
C CYS A 195 6.45 22.17 -30.38
N GLU A 196 5.34 21.88 -29.70
CA GLU A 196 4.06 22.56 -29.91
C GLU A 196 4.03 23.92 -29.18
N LEU A 197 4.69 24.00 -28.02
CA LEU A 197 4.64 25.15 -27.11
C LEU A 197 5.01 26.47 -27.79
N ASP A 198 4.08 27.42 -27.82
CA ASP A 198 4.33 28.76 -28.33
C ASP A 198 4.90 29.66 -27.24
N MET A 199 6.18 30.02 -27.37
CA MET A 199 6.88 30.84 -26.39
C MET A 199 6.27 32.23 -26.25
N ASP A 200 5.78 32.82 -27.33
CA ASP A 200 5.12 34.13 -27.26
C ASP A 200 3.80 34.02 -26.50
N ALA A 201 3.06 32.93 -26.70
CA ALA A 201 1.85 32.62 -25.93
C ALA A 201 2.16 32.35 -24.44
N VAL A 202 3.28 31.68 -24.12
CA VAL A 202 3.73 31.48 -22.73
C VAL A 202 4.07 32.81 -22.07
N PHE A 203 4.87 33.66 -22.71
CA PHE A 203 5.19 34.99 -22.17
C PHE A 203 3.94 35.85 -22.00
N ASN A 204 3.01 35.80 -22.94
CA ASN A 204 1.73 36.51 -22.83
C ASN A 204 0.83 35.94 -21.71
N THR A 205 0.91 34.63 -21.47
CA THR A 205 0.20 33.98 -20.36
C THR A 205 0.78 34.40 -19.01
N ILE A 206 2.11 34.51 -18.90
CA ILE A 206 2.78 35.04 -17.70
C ILE A 206 2.39 36.51 -17.45
N LYS A 207 2.24 37.32 -18.52
CA LYS A 207 1.74 38.70 -18.42
C LYS A 207 0.27 38.80 -17.97
N ARG A 208 -0.51 37.72 -18.07
CA ARG A 208 -1.91 37.64 -17.62
C ARG A 208 -2.01 36.65 -16.44
N PRO A 209 -1.52 37.05 -15.25
CA PRO A 209 -1.17 36.11 -14.18
C PRO A 209 -2.37 35.43 -13.53
N VAL A 210 -3.61 35.86 -13.79
CA VAL A 210 -4.80 35.34 -13.09
C VAL A 210 -4.92 33.82 -13.24
N ALA A 211 -4.83 33.29 -14.47
CA ALA A 211 -4.97 31.85 -14.70
C ALA A 211 -3.79 31.04 -14.12
N PRO A 212 -2.51 31.40 -14.39
CA PRO A 212 -1.38 30.75 -13.74
C PRO A 212 -1.38 30.84 -12.21
N ALA A 213 -1.84 31.96 -11.63
CA ALA A 213 -1.94 32.13 -10.19
C ALA A 213 -3.00 31.22 -9.56
N ILE A 214 -4.14 31.02 -10.23
CA ILE A 214 -5.15 30.04 -9.80
C ILE A 214 -4.53 28.65 -9.82
N GLY A 215 -3.85 28.26 -10.92
CA GLY A 215 -3.18 26.97 -11.01
C GLY A 215 -2.15 26.76 -9.89
N PHE A 216 -1.29 27.76 -9.65
CA PHE A 216 -0.30 27.70 -8.58
C PHE A 216 -0.93 27.57 -7.18
N PHE A 217 -1.96 28.38 -6.89
CA PHE A 217 -2.68 28.33 -5.62
C PHE A 217 -3.40 26.99 -5.43
N ALA A 218 -4.06 26.50 -6.48
CA ALA A 218 -4.70 25.20 -6.48
C ALA A 218 -3.67 24.10 -6.18
N GLN A 219 -2.53 24.15 -6.85
CA GLN A 219 -1.50 23.12 -6.77
C GLN A 219 -0.80 23.04 -5.42
N PHE A 220 -0.46 24.18 -4.81
CA PHE A 220 0.37 24.20 -3.61
C PHE A 220 -0.34 24.64 -2.33
N VAL A 221 -1.62 24.94 -2.41
CA VAL A 221 -2.45 25.19 -1.22
C VAL A 221 -3.58 24.20 -1.19
N ILE A 222 -4.40 24.15 -2.25
CA ILE A 222 -5.64 23.37 -2.23
C ILE A 222 -5.36 21.87 -2.30
N MET A 223 -4.53 21.39 -3.23
CA MET A 223 -4.25 19.95 -3.38
C MET A 223 -3.56 19.34 -2.14
N PRO A 224 -2.57 19.98 -1.49
CA PRO A 224 -2.01 19.51 -0.24
C PRO A 224 -3.04 19.47 0.90
N VAL A 225 -3.87 20.51 1.04
CA VAL A 225 -4.92 20.56 2.07
C VAL A 225 -6.00 19.50 1.84
N LEU A 226 -6.46 19.33 0.60
CA LEU A 226 -7.42 18.30 0.22
C LEU A 226 -6.85 16.90 0.46
N SER A 227 -5.62 16.64 -0.01
CA SER A 227 -5.00 15.33 0.18
C SER A 227 -4.76 15.01 1.66
N TYR A 228 -4.38 15.98 2.48
CA TYR A 228 -4.27 15.83 3.93
C TYR A 228 -5.63 15.52 4.58
N GLY A 229 -6.68 16.26 4.21
CA GLY A 229 -8.04 16.03 4.75
C GLY A 229 -8.60 14.66 4.35
N ILE A 230 -8.42 14.25 3.09
CA ILE A 230 -8.81 12.92 2.60
C ILE A 230 -7.97 11.84 3.29
N ALA A 231 -6.66 12.05 3.42
CA ALA A 231 -5.77 11.11 4.07
C ALA A 231 -6.17 10.86 5.54
N LYS A 232 -6.50 11.91 6.30
CA LYS A 232 -6.97 11.76 7.67
C LYS A 232 -8.33 11.08 7.77
N SER A 233 -9.30 11.52 6.98
CA SER A 233 -10.68 11.04 7.07
C SER A 233 -10.87 9.62 6.54
N VAL A 234 -10.20 9.26 5.43
CA VAL A 234 -10.40 7.98 4.74
C VAL A 234 -9.42 6.91 5.21
N PHE A 235 -8.14 7.27 5.45
CA PHE A 235 -7.09 6.29 5.71
C PHE A 235 -6.66 6.22 7.18
N VAL A 236 -6.30 7.34 7.79
CA VAL A 236 -5.80 7.36 9.19
C VAL A 236 -6.86 6.85 10.18
N SER A 237 -8.12 7.22 9.98
CA SER A 237 -9.26 6.73 10.77
C SER A 237 -9.41 5.20 10.78
N ARG A 238 -8.76 4.50 9.82
CA ARG A 238 -8.79 3.05 9.62
C ARG A 238 -7.42 2.39 9.80
N GLY A 239 -6.42 3.12 10.31
CA GLY A 239 -5.05 2.62 10.50
C GLY A 239 -4.22 2.45 9.21
N LEU A 240 -4.68 2.96 8.06
CA LEU A 240 -4.04 2.80 6.74
C LEU A 240 -2.96 3.88 6.49
N PHE A 241 -1.99 4.01 7.38
CA PHE A 241 -0.98 5.09 7.34
C PHE A 241 -0.13 5.11 6.05
N SER A 242 0.14 3.94 5.45
CA SER A 242 0.88 3.82 4.20
C SER A 242 0.16 4.47 3.01
N MET A 243 -1.15 4.23 2.89
CA MET A 243 -1.99 4.83 1.86
C MET A 243 -2.19 6.32 2.11
N ALA A 244 -2.32 6.72 3.38
CA ALA A 244 -2.43 8.12 3.78
C ALA A 244 -1.20 8.94 3.32
N LEU A 245 0.01 8.43 3.61
CA LEU A 245 1.25 9.06 3.18
C LEU A 245 1.36 9.11 1.64
N GLY A 246 0.98 8.03 0.96
CA GLY A 246 1.00 7.97 -0.50
C GLY A 246 0.08 9.01 -1.16
N LEU A 247 -1.15 9.14 -0.66
CA LEU A 247 -2.10 10.14 -1.15
C LEU A 247 -1.64 11.56 -0.84
N PHE A 248 -1.12 11.81 0.37
CA PHE A 248 -0.64 13.13 0.78
C PHE A 248 0.54 13.61 -0.08
N ILE A 249 1.55 12.76 -0.30
CA ILE A 249 2.68 13.10 -1.18
C ILE A 249 2.22 13.31 -2.62
N THR A 250 1.21 12.55 -3.08
CA THR A 250 0.59 12.77 -4.39
C THR A 250 -0.05 14.15 -4.48
N GLY A 251 -0.79 14.60 -3.45
CA GLY A 251 -1.38 15.95 -3.43
C GLY A 251 -0.36 17.09 -3.27
N CYS A 252 0.83 16.80 -2.76
CA CYS A 252 1.94 17.76 -2.70
C CYS A 252 2.72 17.87 -4.03
N SER A 253 2.50 16.94 -4.96
CA SER A 253 3.21 16.88 -6.23
C SER A 253 2.85 18.05 -7.13
N PRO A 254 3.70 18.40 -8.13
CA PRO A 254 3.30 19.34 -9.16
C PRO A 254 2.31 18.71 -10.15
N GLY A 255 1.79 19.53 -11.07
CA GLY A 255 0.93 19.07 -12.15
C GLY A 255 1.59 17.94 -12.96
N GLY A 256 0.81 16.94 -13.34
CA GLY A 256 1.32 15.78 -14.08
C GLY A 256 1.38 16.04 -15.58
N GLY A 257 2.42 15.58 -16.29
CA GLY A 257 2.52 15.77 -17.75
C GLY A 257 1.33 15.22 -18.56
N ALA A 258 0.58 14.28 -17.99
CA ALA A 258 -0.68 13.79 -18.56
C ALA A 258 -1.79 14.86 -18.62
N SER A 259 -1.75 15.91 -17.77
CA SER A 259 -2.70 17.04 -17.82
C SER A 259 -2.68 17.73 -19.18
N ASN A 260 -1.48 17.87 -19.75
CA ASN A 260 -1.30 18.51 -21.04
C ASN A 260 -1.86 17.64 -22.18
N PHE A 261 -1.81 16.31 -22.05
CA PHE A 261 -2.42 15.38 -23.00
C PHE A 261 -3.95 15.51 -23.00
N TRP A 262 -4.55 15.48 -21.81
CA TRP A 262 -6.00 15.63 -21.67
C TRP A 262 -6.45 17.02 -22.11
N THR A 263 -5.69 18.08 -21.82
CA THR A 263 -6.00 19.43 -22.30
C THR A 263 -6.00 19.50 -23.82
N LEU A 264 -5.03 18.89 -24.50
CA LEU A 264 -4.99 18.83 -25.97
C LEU A 264 -6.16 18.03 -26.56
N LEU A 265 -6.54 16.92 -25.91
CA LEU A 265 -7.63 16.05 -26.38
C LEU A 265 -9.01 16.65 -26.14
N LEU A 266 -9.16 17.47 -25.09
CA LEU A 266 -10.40 18.17 -24.73
C LEU A 266 -10.45 19.61 -25.28
N ASP A 267 -9.63 19.92 -26.29
CA ASP A 267 -9.56 21.22 -26.97
C ASP A 267 -9.40 22.42 -26.01
N GLY A 268 -8.70 22.21 -24.89
CA GLY A 268 -8.35 23.24 -23.93
C GLY A 268 -7.12 24.06 -24.33
N ASN A 269 -6.80 25.08 -23.54
CA ASN A 269 -5.63 25.92 -23.78
C ASN A 269 -4.33 25.20 -23.38
N VAL A 270 -3.70 24.52 -24.34
CA VAL A 270 -2.45 23.76 -24.14
C VAL A 270 -1.29 24.67 -23.70
N ASN A 271 -1.20 25.89 -24.25
CA ASN A 271 -0.13 26.83 -23.86
C ASN A 271 -0.24 27.20 -22.37
N LEU A 272 -1.47 27.42 -21.89
CA LEU A 272 -1.74 27.67 -20.48
C LEU A 272 -1.41 26.45 -19.61
N SER A 273 -1.87 25.26 -19.99
CA SER A 273 -1.60 23.99 -19.28
C SER A 273 -0.10 23.78 -19.09
N VAL A 274 0.68 23.81 -20.17
CA VAL A 274 2.13 23.57 -20.09
C VAL A 274 2.84 24.65 -19.28
N THR A 275 2.39 25.91 -19.38
CA THR A 275 2.93 27.00 -18.55
C THR A 275 2.69 26.74 -17.06
N MET A 276 1.49 26.33 -16.67
CA MET A 276 1.15 25.98 -15.29
C MET A 276 1.94 24.77 -14.80
N THR A 277 2.07 23.72 -15.62
CA THR A 277 2.87 22.53 -15.31
C THR A 277 4.33 22.90 -15.11
N PHE A 278 4.90 23.74 -15.99
CA PHE A 278 6.28 24.18 -15.88
C PHE A 278 6.54 24.99 -14.59
N ILE A 279 5.69 25.98 -14.32
CA ILE A 279 5.78 26.79 -13.10
C ILE A 279 5.63 25.92 -11.85
N SER A 280 4.67 25.00 -11.83
CA SER A 280 4.46 24.11 -10.69
C SER A 280 5.62 23.14 -10.51
N THR A 281 6.14 22.56 -11.59
CA THR A 281 7.32 21.67 -11.54
C THR A 281 8.52 22.40 -10.91
N LEU A 282 8.79 23.64 -11.31
CA LEU A 282 9.88 24.43 -10.73
C LEU A 282 9.64 24.74 -9.24
N ALA A 283 8.43 25.16 -8.89
CA ALA A 283 8.06 25.51 -7.51
C ALA A 283 8.04 24.29 -6.57
N SER A 284 7.77 23.09 -7.09
CA SER A 284 7.73 21.86 -6.29
C SER A 284 9.05 21.53 -5.59
N LEU A 285 10.19 22.02 -6.11
CA LEU A 285 11.50 21.90 -5.46
C LEU A 285 11.50 22.40 -4.01
N VAL A 286 10.72 23.45 -3.75
CA VAL A 286 10.61 24.08 -2.43
C VAL A 286 9.32 23.64 -1.75
N MET A 287 8.21 23.64 -2.48
CA MET A 287 6.88 23.41 -1.90
C MET A 287 6.66 21.96 -1.44
N MET A 288 7.16 20.95 -2.16
CA MET A 288 7.02 19.54 -1.72
C MET A 288 7.74 19.29 -0.39
N PRO A 289 9.05 19.60 -0.24
CA PRO A 289 9.72 19.48 1.05
C PRO A 289 9.05 20.26 2.17
N PHE A 290 8.57 21.47 1.88
CA PHE A 290 7.86 22.31 2.84
C PHE A 290 6.63 21.59 3.41
N TRP A 291 5.71 21.11 2.56
CA TRP A 291 4.51 20.40 3.00
C TRP A 291 4.82 19.09 3.73
N ILE A 292 5.79 18.32 3.23
CA ILE A 292 6.24 17.06 3.86
C ILE A 292 6.84 17.33 5.24
N SER A 293 7.60 18.42 5.42
CA SER A 293 8.21 18.75 6.70
C SER A 293 7.18 19.11 7.78
N ILE A 294 6.07 19.74 7.40
CA ILE A 294 5.02 20.20 8.31
C ILE A 294 4.08 19.04 8.69
N PHE A 295 3.54 18.32 7.70
CA PHE A 295 2.47 17.33 7.93
C PHE A 295 2.92 15.88 7.75
N GLY A 296 4.08 15.64 7.13
CA GLY A 296 4.54 14.28 6.82
C GLY A 296 4.78 13.41 8.05
N LYS A 297 5.18 14.01 9.19
CA LYS A 297 5.45 13.28 10.44
C LYS A 297 4.21 12.59 11.00
N GLU A 298 3.03 13.17 10.81
CA GLU A 298 1.77 12.57 11.32
C GLU A 298 1.44 11.26 10.63
N PHE A 299 1.74 11.14 9.33
CA PHE A 299 1.49 9.93 8.56
C PHE A 299 2.55 8.84 8.77
N LEU A 300 3.65 9.15 9.49
CA LEU A 300 4.73 8.21 9.78
C LEU A 300 4.63 7.56 11.15
N GLN A 301 3.67 7.95 11.98
CA GLN A 301 3.45 7.34 13.29
C GLN A 301 3.22 5.82 13.22
N GLY A 302 2.73 5.31 12.08
CA GLY A 302 2.56 3.87 11.83
C GLY A 302 3.82 3.14 11.34
N PHE A 303 4.93 3.84 11.10
CA PHE A 303 6.17 3.30 10.52
C PHE A 303 7.33 3.42 11.50
N SER A 304 7.33 2.66 12.60
CA SER A 304 8.40 2.58 13.61
C SER A 304 8.75 3.90 14.33
N SER A 305 8.86 3.88 15.67
CA SER A 305 9.07 5.07 16.51
C SER A 305 10.39 5.84 16.25
N GLU A 306 11.30 5.32 15.42
CA GLU A 306 12.58 5.95 15.06
C GLU A 306 12.66 6.48 13.61
N SER A 307 11.59 6.38 12.80
CA SER A 307 11.63 6.81 11.40
C SER A 307 11.80 8.33 11.27
N LYS A 308 13.01 8.76 10.88
CA LYS A 308 13.28 10.16 10.54
C LYS A 308 13.02 10.39 9.05
N ILE A 309 12.20 11.39 8.73
CA ILE A 309 12.05 11.91 7.37
C ILE A 309 13.37 12.56 6.96
N ASN A 310 14.24 11.83 6.28
CA ASN A 310 15.32 12.47 5.55
C ASN A 310 14.79 12.85 4.17
N ILE A 311 14.40 14.12 3.99
CA ILE A 311 13.84 14.58 2.72
C ILE A 311 14.96 14.57 1.68
N PRO A 312 14.87 13.75 0.62
CA PRO A 312 15.96 13.57 -0.32
C PRO A 312 15.97 14.66 -1.39
N TYR A 313 16.28 15.90 -0.99
CA TYR A 313 16.29 17.09 -1.85
C TYR A 313 17.02 16.84 -3.18
N ALA A 314 18.22 16.24 -3.14
CA ALA A 314 19.01 15.96 -4.33
C ALA A 314 18.32 15.01 -5.33
N LYS A 315 17.56 14.01 -4.85
CA LYS A 315 16.83 13.07 -5.72
C LYS A 315 15.53 13.69 -6.26
N ILE A 316 14.83 14.47 -5.44
CA ILE A 316 13.66 15.28 -5.87
C ILE A 316 14.07 16.23 -6.99
N THR A 317 15.15 17.00 -6.78
CA THR A 317 15.70 17.90 -7.79
C THR A 317 16.10 17.16 -9.06
N ARG A 318 16.78 16.01 -8.96
CA ARG A 318 17.15 15.21 -10.13
C ARG A 318 15.93 14.72 -10.92
N SER A 319 14.89 14.26 -10.23
CA SER A 319 13.64 13.82 -10.87
C SER A 319 12.96 14.98 -11.60
N LEU A 320 12.91 16.16 -10.97
CA LEU A 320 12.29 17.34 -11.57
C LEU A 320 13.08 17.83 -12.79
N VAL A 321 14.41 17.87 -12.70
CA VAL A 321 15.28 18.19 -13.85
C VAL A 321 15.05 17.20 -14.99
N SER A 322 14.91 15.90 -14.70
CA SER A 322 14.65 14.87 -15.73
C SER A 322 13.31 15.06 -16.47
N LEU A 323 12.33 15.73 -15.85
CA LEU A 323 11.04 16.04 -16.47
C LEU A 323 11.07 17.33 -17.27
N VAL A 324 11.76 18.35 -16.79
CA VAL A 324 11.87 19.67 -17.43
C VAL A 324 12.77 19.62 -18.66
N LEU A 325 13.86 18.86 -18.60
CA LEU A 325 14.90 18.85 -19.64
C LEU A 325 14.37 18.40 -21.03
N PRO A 326 13.59 17.31 -21.16
CA PRO A 326 13.00 16.92 -22.45
C PRO A 326 12.08 17.99 -23.05
N LEU A 327 11.34 18.71 -22.21
CA LEU A 327 10.45 19.77 -22.65
C LEU A 327 11.24 20.97 -23.21
N LEU A 328 12.33 21.36 -22.53
CA LEU A 328 13.25 22.38 -23.02
C LEU A 328 13.92 21.99 -24.34
N VAL A 329 14.23 20.70 -24.53
CA VAL A 329 14.74 20.18 -25.81
C VAL A 329 13.70 20.36 -26.92
N GLY A 330 12.43 20.04 -26.67
CA GLY A 330 11.35 20.26 -27.64
C GLY A 330 11.19 21.73 -28.05
N VAL A 331 11.26 22.63 -27.07
CA VAL A 331 11.27 24.08 -27.29
C VAL A 331 12.45 24.52 -28.15
N ALA A 332 13.65 24.00 -27.87
CA ALA A 332 14.86 24.32 -28.64
C ALA A 332 14.73 23.84 -30.09
N ILE A 333 14.16 22.65 -30.32
CA ILE A 333 13.87 22.12 -31.66
C ILE A 333 12.91 23.05 -32.41
N LYS A 334 11.83 23.53 -31.77
CA LYS A 334 10.92 24.50 -32.39
C LYS A 334 11.63 25.77 -32.84
N LYS A 335 12.52 26.30 -31.99
CA LYS A 335 13.28 27.53 -32.28
C LYS A 335 14.26 27.36 -33.43
N TRP A 336 14.96 26.22 -33.49
CA TRP A 336 16.02 26.00 -34.48
C TRP A 336 15.52 25.35 -35.79
N ARG A 337 14.45 24.55 -35.74
CA ARG A 337 13.91 23.79 -36.89
C ARG A 337 12.38 23.79 -36.88
N PRO A 338 11.72 24.91 -37.24
CA PRO A 338 10.26 25.04 -37.18
C PRO A 338 9.52 24.03 -38.07
N GLU A 339 10.13 23.60 -39.19
CA GLU A 339 9.58 22.56 -40.07
C GLU A 339 9.39 21.21 -39.35
N TRP A 340 10.30 20.87 -38.43
CA TRP A 340 10.22 19.64 -37.65
C TRP A 340 9.08 19.72 -36.63
N ALA A 341 8.94 20.87 -35.96
CA ALA A 341 7.82 21.12 -35.05
C ALA A 341 6.47 21.02 -35.77
N ALA A 342 6.35 21.56 -36.98
CA ALA A 342 5.12 21.47 -37.78
C ALA A 342 4.76 20.00 -38.14
N LYS A 343 5.76 19.15 -38.38
CA LYS A 343 5.54 17.71 -38.60
C LYS A 343 5.14 17.00 -37.29
N SER A 344 5.81 17.31 -36.18
CA SER A 344 5.49 16.77 -34.84
C SER A 344 4.04 17.01 -34.45
N ARG A 345 3.49 18.19 -34.76
CA ARG A 345 2.09 18.55 -34.49
C ARG A 345 1.08 17.55 -35.06
N LYS A 346 1.32 17.05 -36.28
CA LYS A 346 0.43 16.07 -36.94
C LYS A 346 0.49 14.69 -36.27
N VAL A 347 1.65 14.31 -35.74
CA VAL A 347 1.88 13.00 -35.10
C VAL A 347 1.49 13.01 -33.62
N MET A 348 1.45 14.18 -32.99
CA MET A 348 1.28 14.33 -31.54
C MET A 348 -0.03 13.74 -31.00
N ARG A 349 -1.19 14.09 -31.59
CA ARG A 349 -2.50 13.56 -31.15
C ARG A 349 -2.57 12.02 -31.18
N PRO A 350 -2.30 11.33 -32.32
CA PRO A 350 -2.35 9.87 -32.34
C PRO A 350 -1.30 9.23 -31.43
N PHE A 351 -0.12 9.84 -31.29
CA PHE A 351 0.91 9.35 -30.37
C PHE A 351 0.46 9.43 -28.91
N ILE A 352 -0.15 10.54 -28.48
CA ILE A 352 -0.67 10.70 -27.12
C ILE A 352 -1.76 9.67 -26.81
N ILE A 353 -2.68 9.44 -27.76
CA ILE A 353 -3.73 8.42 -27.60
C ILE A 353 -3.09 7.04 -27.45
N PHE A 354 -2.09 6.72 -28.28
CA PHE A 354 -1.32 5.48 -28.15
C PHE A 354 -0.67 5.35 -26.77
N VAL A 355 -0.01 6.39 -26.27
CA VAL A 355 0.63 6.38 -24.94
C VAL A 355 -0.40 6.17 -23.83
N LEU A 356 -1.56 6.84 -23.88
CA LEU A 356 -2.62 6.67 -22.88
C LEU A 356 -3.16 5.24 -22.87
N VAL A 357 -3.48 4.68 -24.04
CA VAL A 357 -3.95 3.29 -24.16
C VAL A 357 -2.88 2.32 -23.68
N PHE A 358 -1.62 2.53 -24.06
CA PHE A 358 -0.49 1.72 -23.61
C PHE A 358 -0.36 1.73 -22.08
N VAL A 359 -0.38 2.91 -21.45
CA VAL A 359 -0.26 3.05 -19.99
C VAL A 359 -1.43 2.38 -19.28
N ILE A 360 -2.66 2.53 -19.77
CA ILE A 360 -3.85 1.92 -19.16
C ILE A 360 -3.80 0.40 -19.29
N VAL A 361 -3.60 -0.13 -20.51
CA VAL A 361 -3.65 -1.58 -20.77
C VAL A 361 -2.42 -2.28 -20.20
N PHE A 362 -1.23 -1.86 -20.60
CA PHE A 362 0.00 -2.52 -20.16
C PHE A 362 0.28 -2.26 -18.68
N GLY A 363 -0.11 -1.10 -18.16
CA GLY A 363 -0.04 -0.80 -16.74
C GLY A 363 -1.00 -1.66 -15.91
N ALA A 364 -2.24 -1.87 -16.38
CA ALA A 364 -3.18 -2.75 -15.69
C ALA A 364 -2.71 -4.22 -15.67
N VAL A 365 -2.22 -4.72 -16.81
CA VAL A 365 -1.67 -6.09 -16.90
C VAL A 365 -0.42 -6.25 -16.02
N SER A 366 0.52 -5.31 -16.10
CA SER A 366 1.79 -5.37 -15.34
C SER A 366 1.58 -5.22 -13.82
N ASN A 367 0.46 -4.64 -13.40
CA ASN A 367 0.14 -4.37 -12.00
C ASN A 367 -1.17 -5.02 -11.56
N TRP A 368 -1.51 -6.17 -12.14
CA TRP A 368 -2.77 -6.88 -11.86
C TRP A 368 -2.99 -7.14 -10.36
N TYR A 369 -1.91 -7.41 -9.62
CA TYR A 369 -1.95 -7.63 -8.18
C TYR A 369 -2.52 -6.43 -7.39
N MET A 370 -2.34 -5.19 -7.87
CA MET A 370 -2.88 -4.00 -7.21
C MET A 370 -4.41 -4.02 -7.19
N PHE A 371 -5.06 -4.57 -8.23
CA PHE A 371 -6.51 -4.70 -8.26
C PHE A 371 -7.01 -5.72 -7.24
N ARG A 372 -6.24 -6.80 -6.97
CA ARG A 372 -6.58 -7.78 -5.93
C ARG A 372 -6.44 -7.20 -4.52
N MET A 373 -5.45 -6.31 -4.32
CA MET A 373 -5.21 -5.62 -3.06
C MET A 373 -6.05 -4.34 -2.88
N MET A 374 -6.83 -3.96 -3.88
CA MET A 374 -7.53 -2.69 -3.88
C MET A 374 -8.66 -2.73 -2.84
N THR A 375 -8.52 -1.89 -1.81
CA THR A 375 -9.55 -1.74 -0.78
C THR A 375 -10.52 -0.61 -1.16
N VAL A 376 -11.74 -0.65 -0.63
CA VAL A 376 -12.74 0.42 -0.83
C VAL A 376 -12.19 1.80 -0.42
N PRO A 377 -11.49 1.96 0.73
CA PRO A 377 -10.84 3.22 1.07
C PRO A 377 -9.79 3.67 0.03
N ALA A 378 -9.01 2.75 -0.53
CA ALA A 378 -8.02 3.08 -1.57
C ALA A 378 -8.68 3.63 -2.83
N LEU A 379 -9.77 2.99 -3.28
CA LEU A 379 -10.55 3.45 -4.42
C LEU A 379 -11.18 4.83 -4.15
N LEU A 380 -11.81 5.01 -2.99
CA LEU A 380 -12.41 6.28 -2.60
C LEU A 380 -11.38 7.40 -2.51
N GLY A 381 -10.27 7.19 -1.81
CA GLY A 381 -9.21 8.20 -1.68
C GLY A 381 -8.57 8.54 -3.02
N GLY A 382 -8.33 7.52 -3.86
CA GLY A 382 -7.76 7.69 -5.20
C GLY A 382 -8.67 8.45 -6.18
N LEU A 383 -9.99 8.34 -6.02
CA LEU A 383 -10.96 9.10 -6.82
C LEU A 383 -11.20 10.51 -6.25
N LEU A 384 -11.38 10.63 -4.93
CA LEU A 384 -11.74 11.90 -4.30
C LEU A 384 -10.74 13.01 -4.60
N LEU A 385 -9.44 12.74 -4.51
CA LEU A 385 -8.42 13.77 -4.69
C LEU A 385 -8.45 14.40 -6.10
N PRO A 386 -8.36 13.64 -7.21
CA PRO A 386 -8.51 14.20 -8.57
C PRO A 386 -9.85 14.90 -8.79
N TRP A 387 -10.97 14.29 -8.36
CA TRP A 387 -12.29 14.87 -8.57
C TRP A 387 -12.49 16.19 -7.83
N CYS A 388 -12.04 16.27 -6.57
CA CYS A 388 -12.04 17.54 -5.83
C CYS A 388 -11.13 18.58 -6.49
N GLY A 389 -9.98 18.17 -7.02
CA GLY A 389 -9.09 19.03 -7.81
C GLY A 389 -9.77 19.58 -9.06
N PHE A 390 -10.41 18.72 -9.87
CA PHE A 390 -11.15 19.12 -11.06
C PHE A 390 -12.27 20.12 -10.72
N MET A 391 -13.06 19.82 -9.67
CA MET A 391 -14.13 20.70 -9.23
C MET A 391 -13.62 22.07 -8.78
N PHE A 392 -12.55 22.10 -7.97
CA PHE A 392 -11.97 23.35 -7.52
C PHE A 392 -11.44 24.19 -8.69
N GLY A 393 -10.64 23.58 -9.57
CA GLY A 393 -10.07 24.28 -10.72
C GLY A 393 -11.14 24.81 -11.68
N CYS A 394 -12.21 24.04 -11.91
CA CYS A 394 -13.36 24.46 -12.69
C CYS A 394 -14.10 25.63 -12.02
N PHE A 395 -14.44 25.51 -10.73
CA PHE A 395 -15.18 26.55 -10.01
C PHE A 395 -14.39 27.86 -9.92
N ALA A 396 -13.10 27.79 -9.58
CA ALA A 396 -12.24 28.97 -9.47
C ALA A 396 -12.06 29.69 -10.82
N SER A 397 -11.94 28.94 -11.91
CA SER A 397 -11.81 29.51 -13.26
C SER A 397 -13.11 30.11 -13.77
N ILE A 398 -14.28 29.52 -13.45
CA ILE A 398 -15.59 30.12 -13.74
C ILE A 398 -15.79 31.41 -12.93
N LEU A 399 -15.48 31.39 -11.64
CA LEU A 399 -15.64 32.56 -10.76
C LEU A 399 -14.77 33.74 -11.22
N THR A 400 -13.58 33.46 -11.73
CA THR A 400 -12.68 34.47 -12.31
C THR A 400 -12.97 34.76 -13.78
N ARG A 401 -14.07 34.27 -14.33
CA ARG A 401 -14.58 34.53 -15.69
C ARG A 401 -13.56 34.22 -16.78
N ARG A 402 -12.91 33.05 -16.69
CA ARG A 402 -11.96 32.57 -17.71
C ARG A 402 -12.71 32.06 -18.95
N ALA A 403 -12.03 32.04 -20.09
CA ALA A 403 -12.57 31.47 -21.32
C ALA A 403 -12.76 29.94 -21.18
N PRO A 404 -13.68 29.30 -21.91
CA PRO A 404 -13.94 27.86 -21.78
C PRO A 404 -12.68 26.99 -21.94
N ALA A 405 -11.81 27.32 -22.89
CA ALA A 405 -10.55 26.59 -23.10
C ALA A 405 -9.58 26.72 -21.90
N ASP A 406 -9.59 27.88 -21.21
CA ASP A 406 -8.78 28.11 -20.02
C ASP A 406 -9.39 27.40 -18.80
N VAL A 407 -10.72 27.37 -18.69
CA VAL A 407 -11.44 26.61 -17.64
C VAL A 407 -11.07 25.13 -17.72
N THR A 408 -11.12 24.55 -18.92
CA THR A 408 -10.71 23.16 -19.17
C THR A 408 -9.25 22.93 -18.75
N ALA A 409 -8.33 23.81 -19.18
CA ALA A 409 -6.91 23.68 -18.83
C ALA A 409 -6.67 23.77 -17.31
N ILE A 410 -7.27 24.74 -16.62
CA ILE A 410 -7.09 24.93 -15.17
C ILE A 410 -7.70 23.76 -14.37
N ALA A 411 -8.90 23.29 -14.76
CA ALA A 411 -9.53 22.16 -14.11
C ALA A 411 -8.67 20.90 -14.22
N ILE A 412 -8.28 20.54 -15.46
CA ILE A 412 -7.47 19.35 -15.73
C ILE A 412 -6.11 19.43 -15.02
N GLU A 413 -5.44 20.58 -15.10
CA GLU A 413 -4.15 20.80 -14.43
C GLU A 413 -4.24 20.62 -12.92
N THR A 414 -5.34 21.10 -12.31
CA THR A 414 -5.52 20.98 -10.86
C THR A 414 -5.72 19.52 -10.43
N GLY A 415 -6.58 18.77 -11.14
CA GLY A 415 -6.90 17.40 -10.74
C GLY A 415 -5.85 16.35 -11.11
N ILE A 416 -5.07 16.57 -12.19
CA ILE A 416 -4.04 15.62 -12.63
C ILE A 416 -2.70 15.93 -11.98
N GLN A 417 -2.36 15.11 -11.00
CA GLN A 417 -1.11 15.18 -10.25
C GLN A 417 0.01 14.35 -10.88
N ASN A 418 1.27 14.74 -10.63
CA ASN A 418 2.41 13.94 -11.04
C ASN A 418 2.67 12.78 -10.07
N THR A 419 1.95 11.68 -10.25
CA THR A 419 2.08 10.46 -9.43
C THR A 419 3.46 9.81 -9.53
N GLY A 420 4.17 9.99 -10.65
CA GLY A 420 5.53 9.47 -10.84
C GLY A 420 6.53 10.08 -9.85
N ILE A 421 6.48 11.40 -9.64
CA ILE A 421 7.31 12.07 -8.62
C ILE A 421 6.94 11.57 -7.23
N ALA A 422 5.65 11.45 -6.92
CA ALA A 422 5.20 10.97 -5.61
C ALA A 422 5.77 9.57 -5.29
N ILE A 423 5.69 8.64 -6.25
CA ILE A 423 6.25 7.28 -6.11
C ILE A 423 7.76 7.33 -5.90
N LEU A 424 8.48 8.17 -6.66
CA LEU A 424 9.93 8.30 -6.51
C LEU A 424 10.32 8.85 -5.14
N VAL A 425 9.55 9.79 -4.59
CA VAL A 425 9.76 10.33 -3.25
C VAL A 425 9.50 9.26 -2.18
N LEU A 426 8.39 8.50 -2.32
CA LEU A 426 8.04 7.41 -1.39
C LEU A 426 9.08 6.30 -1.36
N LYS A 427 9.61 5.90 -2.52
CA LYS A 427 10.70 4.91 -2.64
C LYS A 427 12.00 5.31 -1.96
N VAL A 428 12.12 6.54 -1.47
CA VAL A 428 13.29 6.96 -0.68
C VAL A 428 13.07 6.80 0.81
N PHE A 429 11.82 6.73 1.27
CA PHE A 429 11.49 6.49 2.67
C PHE A 429 11.50 5.00 3.04
N THR A 430 11.44 4.12 2.03
CA THR A 430 11.62 2.67 2.14
C THR A 430 13.02 2.28 1.68
#